data_AF-A0A318LGD2-F1
#
_entry.id   AF-A0A318LGD2-F1
#
_cell.length_a   1.000
_cell.length_b   1.000
_cell.length_c   1.000
_cell.angle_alpha   90.00
_cell.angle_beta   90.00
_cell.angle_gamma   90.00
#
_symmetry.space_group_name_H-M   'P 1'
#
loop_
_entity.id
_entity.type
_entity.pdbx_description
1 polymer ?
#
loop_
_entity_poly.entity_id
_entity_poly.type
_entity_poly.pdbx_seq_one_letter_code
_entity_poly.pdbx_strand_id
1 'polypeptide(L)'
;MLGLLVWATLARITDGGGPEADLLGTAEVADCTEHGPVSTYGFGTTYTCSAEVRWSDGTVEKREFPAGQLSPADAGTPVPVYLDLGEGYRSTTELGRNGSARFADTGILVTIAFGLLVVVLGVGALYQTYRLFRPETDADERPRPARGRKAEQWPVTSADLAAAPASRLVLRLRLLSLWCVVAAVAVALSSVPRLDAERAPGFVSPWPQIQRALLVDVPTFGAVLFGGILAVLLFGLTRVAQADAARVRRYGAAYLARGLPGKGSAEKKVNRRLAAIAAVHRRNRVVAAAVGLALLALAAWAGARAAAEIPADAPLAVVLACLRDTVLLALLAALWLGTVETRHQRLRALLAEPSATTSASKGTEGGVLPS
;
A
#
# COMPACT_ATOMS: atom_id res chain seq x y z
N MET A 1 -18.92 12.07 -0.82
CA MET A 1 -19.04 13.12 -1.86
C MET A 1 -17.73 13.90 -2.02
N LEU A 2 -17.19 14.56 -0.99
CA LEU A 2 -15.86 15.22 -1.02
C LEU A 2 -14.73 14.29 -1.50
N GLY A 3 -14.68 13.04 -1.01
CA GLY A 3 -13.68 12.06 -1.48
C GLY A 3 -13.83 11.64 -2.96
N LEU A 4 -15.04 11.68 -3.52
CA LEU A 4 -15.28 11.39 -4.95
C LEU A 4 -14.90 12.59 -5.82
N LEU A 5 -15.13 13.82 -5.34
CA LEU A 5 -14.69 15.03 -6.01
C LEU A 5 -13.16 15.13 -6.01
N VAL A 6 -12.51 14.83 -4.87
CA VAL A 6 -11.04 14.76 -4.78
C VAL A 6 -10.48 13.65 -5.68
N TRP A 7 -11.12 12.48 -5.75
CA TRP A 7 -10.77 11.41 -6.69
C TRP A 7 -10.87 11.88 -8.15
N ALA A 8 -11.97 12.54 -8.53
CA ALA A 8 -12.18 13.03 -9.90
C ALA A 8 -11.18 14.12 -10.27
N THR A 9 -10.85 15.04 -9.35
CA THR A 9 -9.84 16.08 -9.57
C THR A 9 -8.44 15.48 -9.68
N LEU A 10 -8.09 14.51 -8.83
CA LEU A 10 -6.78 13.85 -8.88
C LEU A 10 -6.62 12.97 -10.12
N ALA A 11 -7.62 12.16 -10.48
CA ALA A 11 -7.60 11.37 -11.71
C ALA A 11 -7.38 12.25 -12.94
N ARG A 12 -7.99 13.44 -12.98
CA ARG A 12 -7.82 14.41 -14.08
C ARG A 12 -6.45 15.09 -14.09
N ILE A 13 -5.83 15.28 -12.93
CA ILE A 13 -4.47 15.85 -12.79
C ILE A 13 -3.41 14.78 -13.08
N THR A 14 -3.66 13.50 -12.75
CA THR A 14 -2.71 12.40 -12.94
C THR A 14 -2.84 11.70 -14.30
N ASP A 15 -4.02 11.72 -14.93
CA ASP A 15 -4.25 11.20 -16.29
C ASP A 15 -4.22 12.30 -17.36
N GLY A 16 -3.91 13.55 -17.01
CA GLY A 16 -3.73 14.64 -17.97
C GLY A 16 -2.42 14.50 -18.72
N GLY A 17 -2.45 13.82 -19.86
CA GLY A 17 -1.33 13.63 -20.77
C GLY A 17 -1.07 12.16 -21.06
N GLY A 18 -1.74 11.66 -22.10
CA GLY A 18 -1.36 10.40 -22.74
C GLY A 18 0.16 10.35 -23.01
N PRO A 19 0.82 9.21 -22.73
CA PRO A 19 2.23 8.99 -23.05
C PRO A 19 2.48 8.78 -24.56
N GLU A 20 1.42 8.74 -25.36
CA GLU A 20 1.42 8.52 -26.80
C GLU A 20 1.14 9.87 -27.48
N ALA A 21 2.18 10.66 -27.68
CA ALA A 21 2.09 11.81 -28.56
C ALA A 21 2.33 11.33 -29.99
N ASP A 22 1.27 11.29 -30.81
CA ASP A 22 1.37 10.98 -32.23
C ASP A 22 2.12 12.08 -32.99
N LEU A 23 1.97 13.34 -32.54
CA LEU A 23 2.64 14.50 -33.12
C LEU A 23 3.20 15.41 -32.03
N LEU A 24 4.43 15.90 -32.27
CA LEU A 24 5.12 16.86 -31.41
C LEU A 24 5.28 18.19 -32.15
N GLY A 25 5.28 19.31 -31.42
CA GLY A 25 5.40 20.63 -32.03
C GLY A 25 5.79 21.73 -31.05
N THR A 26 5.76 22.97 -31.54
CA THR A 26 5.89 24.19 -30.72
C THR A 26 4.69 25.08 -30.94
N ALA A 27 4.07 25.53 -29.84
CA ALA A 27 2.96 26.47 -29.84
C ALA A 27 3.45 27.89 -29.49
N GLU A 28 2.90 28.87 -30.18
CA GLU A 28 3.05 30.29 -29.86
C GLU A 28 1.68 30.87 -29.49
N VAL A 29 1.55 31.38 -28.26
CA VAL A 29 0.27 31.88 -27.74
C VAL A 29 -0.17 33.11 -28.52
N ALA A 30 -1.38 33.06 -29.06
CA ALA A 30 -1.98 34.16 -29.83
C ALA A 30 -2.99 34.96 -28.99
N ASP A 31 -3.87 34.27 -28.26
CA ASP A 31 -4.93 34.91 -27.47
C ASP A 31 -5.31 34.06 -26.26
N CYS A 32 -5.71 34.69 -25.15
CA CYS A 32 -6.10 33.99 -23.92
C CYS A 32 -7.37 34.58 -23.32
N THR A 33 -8.31 33.71 -22.96
CA THR A 33 -9.52 34.04 -22.20
C THR A 33 -9.33 33.66 -20.73
N GLU A 34 -9.58 34.62 -19.83
CA GLU A 34 -9.48 34.40 -18.38
C GLU A 34 -10.76 33.77 -17.80
N HIS A 35 -10.58 32.85 -16.85
CA HIS A 35 -11.63 32.23 -16.05
C HIS A 35 -11.26 32.29 -14.57
N GLY A 36 -12.07 32.96 -13.74
CA GLY A 36 -11.82 33.08 -12.31
C GLY A 36 -12.59 34.23 -11.66
N PRO A 37 -12.42 34.46 -10.34
CA PRO A 37 -11.62 33.66 -9.39
C PRO A 37 -12.29 32.34 -8.96
N VAL A 38 -13.54 32.11 -9.39
CA VAL A 38 -14.27 30.84 -9.23
C VAL A 38 -14.85 30.46 -10.57
N SER A 39 -14.45 29.31 -11.12
CA SER A 39 -14.92 28.82 -12.42
C SER A 39 -15.21 27.32 -12.39
N THR A 40 -15.78 26.80 -13.49
CA THR A 40 -15.92 25.35 -13.72
C THR A 40 -14.57 24.62 -13.77
N TYR A 41 -13.46 25.35 -13.86
CA TYR A 41 -12.10 24.85 -13.89
C TYR A 41 -11.39 24.91 -12.52
N GLY A 42 -12.01 25.48 -11.49
CA GLY A 42 -11.49 25.51 -10.11
C GLY A 42 -11.48 26.89 -9.46
N PHE A 43 -10.77 26.98 -8.33
CA PHE A 43 -10.50 28.23 -7.60
C PHE A 43 -9.18 28.83 -8.06
N GLY A 44 -9.16 30.14 -8.31
CA GLY A 44 -8.05 30.89 -8.88
C GLY A 44 -8.33 31.38 -10.30
N THR A 45 -7.40 32.17 -10.84
CA THR A 45 -7.42 32.62 -12.24
C THR A 45 -6.76 31.57 -13.11
N THR A 46 -7.52 30.98 -14.04
CA THR A 46 -7.00 30.11 -15.09
C THR A 46 -7.27 30.72 -16.46
N TYR A 47 -6.53 30.28 -17.48
CA TYR A 47 -6.66 30.82 -18.83
C TYR A 47 -6.87 29.69 -19.84
N THR A 48 -7.78 29.90 -20.77
CA THR A 48 -7.93 29.10 -21.99
C THR A 48 -7.28 29.89 -23.12
N CYS A 49 -6.26 29.35 -23.77
CA CYS A 49 -5.50 30.10 -24.77
C CYS A 49 -5.56 29.43 -26.14
N SER A 50 -5.71 30.24 -27.19
CA SER A 50 -5.47 29.84 -28.56
C SER A 50 -4.01 30.10 -28.93
N ALA A 51 -3.38 29.14 -29.60
CA ALA A 51 -1.99 29.22 -30.01
C ALA A 51 -1.81 28.69 -31.44
N GLU A 52 -0.84 29.24 -32.14
CA GLU A 52 -0.39 28.72 -33.43
C GLU A 52 0.63 27.62 -33.17
N VAL A 53 0.32 26.40 -33.58
CA VAL A 53 1.16 25.22 -33.37
C VAL A 53 1.87 24.89 -34.67
N ARG A 54 3.20 24.82 -34.59
CA ARG A 54 4.08 24.30 -35.64
C ARG A 54 4.50 22.89 -35.28
N TRP A 55 4.01 21.91 -36.02
CA TRP A 55 4.25 20.49 -35.80
C TRP A 55 5.57 20.03 -36.43
N SER A 56 6.08 18.88 -35.98
CA SER A 56 7.33 18.29 -36.46
C SER A 56 7.28 17.80 -37.91
N ASP A 57 6.08 17.56 -38.45
CA ASP A 57 5.85 17.24 -39.86
C ASP A 57 5.85 18.49 -40.77
N GLY A 58 6.06 19.68 -40.18
CA GLY A 58 6.09 20.96 -40.86
C GLY A 58 4.70 21.61 -41.03
N THR A 59 3.62 20.96 -40.59
CA THR A 59 2.29 21.55 -40.61
C THR A 59 2.15 22.64 -39.55
N VAL A 60 1.35 23.66 -39.87
CA VAL A 60 1.07 24.79 -38.97
C VAL A 60 -0.44 24.96 -38.87
N GLU A 61 -0.97 24.96 -37.65
CA GLU A 61 -2.40 25.15 -37.42
C GLU A 61 -2.67 25.94 -36.13
N LYS A 62 -3.83 26.60 -36.06
CA LYS A 62 -4.28 27.28 -34.85
C LYS A 62 -5.11 26.32 -34.02
N ARG A 63 -4.75 26.14 -32.74
CA ARG A 63 -5.45 25.26 -31.80
C ARG A 63 -5.73 25.97 -30.49
N GLU A 64 -6.84 25.59 -29.86
CA GLU A 64 -7.21 26.03 -28.52
C GLU A 64 -6.74 25.00 -27.49
N PHE A 65 -6.03 25.46 -26.47
CA PHE A 65 -5.48 24.61 -25.41
C PHE A 65 -6.44 24.55 -24.22
N PRO A 66 -6.56 23.39 -23.55
CA PRO A 66 -7.34 23.27 -22.32
C PRO A 66 -6.92 24.29 -21.26
N ALA A 67 -7.90 24.72 -20.45
CA ALA A 67 -7.67 25.71 -19.40
C ALA A 67 -6.50 25.32 -18.48
N GLY A 68 -5.55 26.25 -18.28
CA GLY A 68 -4.40 26.09 -17.39
C GLY A 68 -3.15 25.46 -18.04
N GLN A 69 -3.21 25.05 -19.31
CA GLN A 69 -2.05 24.52 -20.05
C GLN A 69 -1.11 25.63 -20.55
N LEU A 70 -1.68 26.72 -21.05
CA LEU A 70 -0.95 27.90 -21.51
C LEU A 70 -1.43 29.12 -20.71
N SER A 71 -0.58 30.13 -20.63
CA SER A 71 -0.85 31.36 -19.91
C SER A 71 -0.43 32.59 -20.73
N PRO A 72 -0.92 33.80 -20.39
CA PRO A 72 -0.46 35.03 -21.02
C PRO A 72 1.06 35.25 -20.92
N ALA A 73 1.72 34.66 -19.91
CA ALA A 73 3.17 34.73 -19.73
C ALA A 73 3.96 33.91 -20.77
N ASP A 74 3.30 33.02 -21.50
CA ASP A 74 3.90 32.21 -22.56
C ASP A 74 3.86 32.91 -23.93
N ALA A 75 3.25 34.09 -24.03
CA ALA A 75 3.21 34.88 -25.26
C ALA A 75 4.62 35.29 -25.72
N GLY A 76 4.89 35.12 -27.01
CA GLY A 76 6.20 35.43 -27.62
C GLY A 76 7.31 34.44 -27.29
N THR A 77 7.01 33.34 -26.58
CA THR A 77 7.98 32.26 -26.31
C THR A 77 7.48 30.97 -26.94
N PRO A 78 8.26 30.28 -27.79
CA PRO A 78 7.83 29.00 -28.34
C PRO A 78 7.75 27.96 -27.22
N VAL A 79 6.54 27.46 -26.97
CA VAL A 79 6.28 26.45 -25.95
C VAL A 79 6.18 25.08 -26.62
N PRO A 80 6.92 24.05 -26.19
CA PRO A 80 6.76 22.72 -26.76
C PRO A 80 5.35 22.19 -26.45
N VAL A 81 4.73 21.49 -27.40
CA VAL A 81 3.37 20.91 -27.29
C VAL A 81 3.28 19.52 -27.93
N TYR A 82 2.23 18.77 -27.59
CA TYR A 82 1.99 17.43 -28.11
C TYR A 82 0.52 17.23 -28.49
N LEU A 83 0.27 16.33 -29.45
CA LEU A 83 -1.05 15.85 -29.87
C LEU A 83 -1.09 14.33 -29.74
N ASP A 84 -2.08 13.82 -29.03
CA ASP A 84 -2.46 12.40 -28.97
C ASP A 84 -3.76 12.26 -29.76
N LEU A 85 -3.73 11.52 -30.88
CA LEU A 85 -4.89 11.31 -31.76
C LEU A 85 -5.85 10.26 -31.19
N GLY A 86 -5.47 9.54 -30.12
CA GLY A 86 -6.27 8.54 -29.43
C GLY A 86 -6.58 7.33 -30.31
N GLU A 87 -5.78 6.26 -30.23
CA GLU A 87 -6.15 4.98 -30.83
C GLU A 87 -7.08 4.18 -29.90
N GLY A 88 -8.26 3.76 -30.41
CA GLY A 88 -9.17 2.83 -29.73
C GLY A 88 -10.34 3.47 -28.97
N TYR A 89 -10.59 3.05 -27.71
CA TYR A 89 -11.82 3.34 -26.94
C TYR A 89 -11.96 4.81 -26.48
N ARG A 90 -10.90 5.63 -26.64
CA ARG A 90 -10.90 7.07 -26.41
C ARG A 90 -10.81 7.79 -27.76
N SER A 91 -11.95 8.15 -28.33
CA SER A 91 -12.03 8.82 -29.64
C SER A 91 -11.76 10.34 -29.57
N THR A 92 -11.08 10.82 -28.53
CA THR A 92 -10.89 12.25 -28.29
C THR A 92 -9.43 12.60 -28.43
N THR A 93 -9.13 13.46 -29.40
CA THR A 93 -7.81 14.05 -29.58
C THR A 93 -7.44 14.85 -28.34
N GLU A 94 -6.34 14.50 -27.67
CA GLU A 94 -5.81 15.23 -26.51
C GLU A 94 -4.65 16.13 -26.95
N LEU A 95 -4.80 17.43 -26.72
CA LEU A 95 -3.79 18.45 -26.99
C LEU A 95 -3.31 19.04 -25.66
N GLY A 96 -2.00 19.13 -25.47
CA GLY A 96 -1.44 19.61 -24.21
C GLY A 96 -0.09 20.32 -24.35
N ARG A 97 0.25 21.12 -23.34
CA ARG A 97 1.58 21.72 -23.22
C ARG A 97 2.58 20.61 -22.91
N ASN A 98 3.65 20.54 -23.70
CA ASN A 98 4.74 19.60 -23.52
C ASN A 98 5.79 20.14 -22.53
N GLY A 99 5.32 20.63 -21.38
CA GLY A 99 6.18 21.21 -20.34
C GLY A 99 6.82 20.12 -19.50
N SER A 100 8.13 20.22 -19.25
CA SER A 100 8.83 19.38 -18.27
C SER A 100 8.38 19.69 -16.84
N ALA A 101 8.23 18.63 -16.05
CA ALA A 101 8.36 18.54 -14.58
C ALA A 101 7.53 19.45 -13.64
N ARG A 102 7.09 20.66 -14.01
CA ARG A 102 6.59 21.65 -13.03
C ARG A 102 5.27 21.25 -12.36
N PHE A 103 4.40 20.56 -13.10
CA PHE A 103 3.15 20.00 -12.57
C PHE A 103 3.32 18.57 -12.05
N ALA A 104 4.39 17.89 -12.45
CA ALA A 104 4.74 16.52 -12.09
C ALA A 104 5.30 16.42 -10.66
N ASP A 105 6.25 17.29 -10.30
CA ASP A 105 6.81 17.34 -8.93
C ASP A 105 5.73 17.67 -7.90
N THR A 106 4.91 18.68 -8.22
CA THR A 106 3.78 19.06 -7.39
C THR A 106 2.73 17.95 -7.38
N GLY A 107 2.45 17.31 -8.52
CA GLY A 107 1.47 16.24 -8.66
C GLY A 107 1.82 14.98 -7.86
N ILE A 108 3.09 14.58 -7.80
CA ILE A 108 3.54 13.41 -7.03
C ILE A 108 3.45 13.69 -5.54
N LEU A 109 3.97 14.83 -5.08
CA LEU A 109 3.88 15.23 -3.67
C LEU A 109 2.44 15.39 -3.23
N VAL A 110 1.59 16.01 -4.06
CA VAL A 110 0.14 16.14 -3.83
C VAL A 110 -0.52 14.76 -3.81
N THR A 111 -0.22 13.86 -4.75
CA THR A 111 -0.82 12.52 -4.78
C THR A 111 -0.43 11.70 -3.56
N ILE A 112 0.84 11.72 -3.16
CA ILE A 112 1.33 11.05 -1.94
C ILE A 112 0.70 11.68 -0.70
N ALA A 113 0.72 13.02 -0.58
CA ALA A 113 0.18 13.74 0.57
C ALA A 113 -1.32 13.51 0.73
N PHE A 114 -2.09 13.58 -0.36
CA PHE A 114 -3.53 13.32 -0.33
C PHE A 114 -3.85 11.84 -0.15
N GLY A 115 -3.09 10.93 -0.77
CA GLY A 115 -3.21 9.50 -0.52
C GLY A 115 -3.01 9.16 0.96
N LEU A 116 -1.96 9.71 1.57
CA LEU A 116 -1.71 9.61 3.01
C LEU A 116 -2.82 10.26 3.84
N LEU A 117 -3.30 11.45 3.45
CA LEU A 117 -4.40 12.13 4.13
C LEU A 117 -5.67 11.27 4.13
N VAL A 118 -6.04 10.67 3.00
CA VAL A 118 -7.19 9.76 2.90
C VAL A 118 -7.00 8.54 3.79
N VAL A 119 -5.80 7.96 3.84
CA VAL A 119 -5.50 6.84 4.75
C VAL A 119 -5.63 7.29 6.21
N VAL A 120 -5.05 8.43 6.59
CA VAL A 120 -5.13 8.96 7.97
C VAL A 120 -6.58 9.24 8.36
N LEU A 121 -7.35 9.90 7.49
CA LEU A 121 -8.76 10.19 7.73
C LEU A 121 -9.60 8.91 7.77
N GLY A 122 -9.35 7.96 6.89
CA GLY A 122 -10.04 6.67 6.86
C GLY A 122 -9.76 5.83 8.10
N VAL A 123 -8.50 5.75 8.52
CA VAL A 123 -8.08 5.07 9.76
C VAL A 123 -8.62 5.79 10.98
N GLY A 124 -8.59 7.13 11.01
CA GLY A 124 -9.17 7.95 12.06
C GLY A 124 -10.68 7.74 12.19
N ALA A 125 -11.42 7.75 11.07
CA ALA A 125 -12.85 7.47 11.05
C ALA A 125 -13.16 6.03 11.52
N LEU A 126 -12.38 5.05 11.07
CA LEU A 126 -12.52 3.66 11.51
C LEU A 126 -12.21 3.52 13.01
N TYR A 127 -11.19 4.21 13.51
CA TYR A 127 -10.84 4.24 14.93
C TYR A 127 -11.91 4.93 15.78
N GLN A 128 -12.47 6.06 15.33
CA GLN A 128 -13.58 6.74 16.02
C GLN A 128 -14.84 5.88 16.04
N THR A 129 -15.17 5.24 14.91
CA THR A 129 -16.27 4.26 14.82
C THR A 129 -16.01 3.10 15.78
N TYR A 130 -14.78 2.58 15.82
CA TYR A 130 -14.37 1.54 16.77
C TYR A 130 -14.50 2.00 18.23
N ARG A 131 -14.15 3.24 18.58
CA ARG A 131 -14.36 3.80 19.93
C ARG A 131 -15.85 3.96 20.26
N LEU A 132 -16.68 4.40 19.32
CA LEU A 132 -18.13 4.47 19.51
C LEU A 132 -18.73 3.11 19.89
N PHE A 133 -18.21 2.02 19.33
CA PHE A 133 -18.60 0.65 19.68
C PHE A 133 -17.83 0.04 20.85
N ARG A 134 -16.74 0.68 21.31
CA ARG A 134 -15.93 0.22 22.43
C ARG A 134 -15.94 1.29 23.51
N PRO A 135 -16.88 1.25 24.47
CA PRO A 135 -16.94 2.24 25.53
C PRO A 135 -15.58 2.30 26.23
N GLU A 136 -15.02 3.51 26.35
CA GLU A 136 -13.79 3.78 27.08
C GLU A 136 -13.85 3.06 28.43
N THR A 137 -12.97 2.09 28.62
CA THR A 137 -12.55 1.72 29.96
C THR A 137 -11.69 2.88 30.44
N ASP A 138 -12.34 3.84 31.10
CA ASP A 138 -11.68 4.76 32.03
C ASP A 138 -10.89 3.92 33.02
N ALA A 139 -9.60 3.80 32.73
CA ALA A 139 -8.58 3.34 33.64
C ALA A 139 -7.90 4.59 34.17
N ASP A 140 -8.60 5.33 35.02
CA ASP A 140 -8.05 5.96 36.22
C ASP A 140 -9.20 6.61 37.02
N GLU A 141 -9.13 6.47 38.34
CA GLU A 141 -10.02 7.06 39.36
C GLU A 141 -11.41 6.42 39.61
N ARG A 142 -11.39 5.25 40.27
CA ARG A 142 -12.01 4.95 41.60
C ARG A 142 -12.51 3.50 41.68
N PRO A 143 -12.37 2.85 42.86
CA PRO A 143 -12.90 1.51 43.06
C PRO A 143 -14.42 1.58 43.25
N ARG A 144 -15.18 0.98 42.32
CA ARG A 144 -16.59 0.63 42.56
C ARG A 144 -16.82 -0.86 42.32
N PRO A 145 -17.47 -1.57 43.27
CA PRO A 145 -17.66 -3.00 43.17
C PRO A 145 -18.78 -3.35 42.18
N ALA A 146 -18.41 -4.21 41.24
CA ALA A 146 -19.17 -5.29 40.62
C ALA A 146 -20.71 -5.19 40.54
N ARG A 147 -21.22 -4.93 39.33
CA ARG A 147 -22.37 -5.67 38.79
C ARG A 147 -22.35 -5.74 37.25
N GLY A 148 -22.06 -6.93 36.74
CA GLY A 148 -22.72 -7.44 35.53
C GLY A 148 -22.07 -7.26 34.15
N ARG A 149 -21.00 -6.47 33.96
CA ARG A 149 -20.22 -6.57 32.72
C ARG A 149 -19.29 -7.77 32.85
N LYS A 150 -19.49 -8.80 32.02
CA LYS A 150 -18.54 -9.92 31.86
C LYS A 150 -17.18 -9.31 31.51
N ALA A 151 -16.37 -9.08 32.54
CA ALA A 151 -14.98 -8.66 32.41
C ALA A 151 -14.33 -9.52 31.34
N GLU A 152 -13.55 -8.88 30.46
CA GLU A 152 -12.82 -9.54 29.39
C GLU A 152 -12.12 -10.76 30.00
N GLN A 153 -12.64 -11.97 29.73
CA GLN A 153 -12.39 -13.17 30.55
C GLN A 153 -10.92 -13.61 30.60
N TRP A 154 -10.04 -12.91 29.88
CA TRP A 154 -8.64 -13.24 29.63
C TRP A 154 -7.80 -11.95 29.50
N PRO A 155 -7.66 -11.15 30.58
CA PRO A 155 -6.90 -9.91 30.54
C PRO A 155 -5.41 -10.16 30.27
N VAL A 156 -4.79 -9.27 29.50
CA VAL A 156 -3.37 -9.34 29.14
C VAL A 156 -2.72 -8.03 29.56
N THR A 157 -1.63 -8.11 30.33
CA THR A 157 -0.86 -6.94 30.72
C THR A 157 0.16 -6.56 29.65
N SER A 158 0.69 -5.34 29.70
CA SER A 158 1.81 -4.92 28.85
C SER A 158 3.05 -5.81 29.04
N ALA A 159 3.30 -6.26 30.28
CA ALA A 159 4.36 -7.20 30.60
C ALA A 159 4.16 -8.56 29.91
N ASP A 160 2.92 -9.08 29.86
CA ASP A 160 2.58 -10.32 29.15
C ASP A 160 2.82 -10.19 27.64
N LEU A 161 2.53 -9.02 27.05
CA LEU A 161 2.77 -8.73 25.64
C LEU A 161 4.27 -8.66 25.31
N ALA A 162 5.06 -8.03 26.18
CA ALA A 162 6.52 -7.95 26.02
C ALA A 162 7.21 -9.31 26.19
N ALA A 163 6.68 -10.14 27.09
CA ALA A 163 7.20 -11.48 27.32
C ALA A 163 6.85 -12.46 26.18
N ALA A 164 5.75 -12.25 25.46
CA ALA A 164 5.30 -13.18 24.42
C ALA A 164 6.31 -13.26 23.25
N PRO A 165 6.74 -14.47 22.84
CA PRO A 165 7.69 -14.61 21.75
C PRO A 165 7.08 -14.10 20.45
N ALA A 166 7.87 -13.37 19.66
CA ALA A 166 7.45 -12.91 18.34
C ALA A 166 7.34 -14.11 17.39
N SER A 167 6.14 -14.69 17.29
CA SER A 167 5.89 -15.76 16.30
C SER A 167 6.23 -15.28 14.89
N ARG A 168 6.61 -16.21 14.00
CA ARG A 168 6.92 -15.85 12.61
C ARG A 168 5.70 -15.27 11.89
N LEU A 169 4.48 -15.62 12.32
CA LEU A 169 3.26 -14.93 11.87
C LEU A 169 3.30 -13.41 12.18
N VAL A 170 3.68 -13.02 13.40
CA VAL A 170 3.75 -11.60 13.79
C VAL A 170 4.82 -10.89 12.96
N LEU A 171 5.99 -11.53 12.80
CA LEU A 171 7.05 -11.01 11.95
C LEU A 171 6.57 -10.85 10.50
N ARG A 172 5.88 -11.86 9.95
CA ARG A 172 5.31 -11.84 8.61
C ARG A 172 4.34 -10.69 8.40
N LEU A 173 3.40 -10.48 9.33
CA LEU A 173 2.42 -9.40 9.23
C LEU A 173 3.09 -8.03 9.28
N ARG A 174 4.13 -7.86 10.11
CA ARG A 174 4.95 -6.63 10.14
C ARG A 174 5.70 -6.40 8.83
N LEU A 175 6.38 -7.43 8.34
CA LEU A 175 7.11 -7.35 7.08
C LEU A 175 6.18 -7.12 5.89
N LEU A 176 4.97 -7.71 5.87
CA LEU A 176 3.98 -7.47 4.82
C LEU A 176 3.44 -6.05 4.88
N SER A 177 3.21 -5.53 6.10
CA SER A 177 2.83 -4.12 6.30
C SER A 177 3.91 -3.19 5.73
N LEU A 178 5.19 -3.44 6.06
CA LEU A 178 6.32 -2.70 5.49
C LEU A 178 6.41 -2.85 3.97
N TRP A 179 6.22 -4.07 3.45
CA TRP A 179 6.22 -4.34 2.01
C TRP A 179 5.12 -3.56 1.28
N CYS A 180 3.93 -3.43 1.85
CA CYS A 180 2.85 -2.60 1.28
C CYS A 180 3.26 -1.12 1.17
N VAL A 181 3.96 -0.59 2.18
CA VAL A 181 4.50 0.79 2.14
C VAL A 181 5.57 0.91 1.05
N VAL A 182 6.51 -0.04 0.99
CA VAL A 182 7.55 -0.07 -0.05
C VAL A 182 6.93 -0.15 -1.44
N ALA A 183 5.89 -0.97 -1.63
CA ALA A 183 5.19 -1.09 -2.90
C ALA A 183 4.50 0.23 -3.29
N ALA A 184 3.81 0.89 -2.37
CA ALA A 184 3.18 2.19 -2.62
C ALA A 184 4.20 3.26 -3.03
N VAL A 185 5.34 3.32 -2.33
CA VAL A 185 6.43 4.26 -2.64
C VAL A 185 7.08 3.90 -3.98
N ALA A 186 7.37 2.62 -4.24
CA ALA A 186 7.99 2.17 -5.47
C ALA A 186 7.11 2.43 -6.69
N VAL A 187 5.79 2.24 -6.58
CA VAL A 187 4.85 2.58 -7.66
C VAL A 187 4.84 4.10 -7.90
N ALA A 188 4.78 4.91 -6.85
CA ALA A 188 4.83 6.36 -6.99
C ALA A 188 6.14 6.85 -7.63
N LEU A 189 7.28 6.31 -7.20
CA LEU A 189 8.58 6.63 -7.78
C LEU A 189 8.70 6.12 -9.23
N SER A 190 8.12 4.97 -9.56
CA SER A 190 8.11 4.46 -10.95
C SER A 190 7.26 5.31 -11.90
N SER A 191 6.36 6.15 -11.38
CA SER A 191 5.67 7.16 -12.19
C SER A 191 6.48 8.43 -12.41
N VAL A 192 7.63 8.61 -11.74
CA VAL A 192 8.50 9.80 -11.93
C VAL A 192 9.01 9.87 -13.38
N PRO A 193 9.57 8.81 -14.01
CA PRO A 193 10.00 8.90 -15.41
C PRO A 193 8.87 9.22 -16.40
N ARG A 194 7.60 8.93 -16.05
CA ARG A 194 6.43 9.34 -16.85
C ARG A 194 6.20 10.85 -16.79
N LEU A 195 6.60 11.47 -15.68
CA LEU A 195 6.28 12.81 -15.26
C LEU A 195 7.47 13.80 -15.41
N ASP A 196 8.71 13.31 -15.37
CA ASP A 196 9.96 14.08 -15.32
C ASP A 196 10.84 13.95 -16.57
N ALA A 197 10.31 13.40 -17.67
CA ALA A 197 11.12 13.28 -18.87
C ALA A 197 11.22 14.64 -19.60
N GLU A 198 12.45 15.14 -19.81
CA GLU A 198 12.69 16.33 -20.64
C GLU A 198 12.29 16.04 -22.10
N ARG A 199 11.14 16.57 -22.52
CA ARG A 199 10.58 16.32 -23.86
C ARG A 199 11.15 17.33 -24.89
N ALA A 200 12.45 17.23 -25.13
CA ALA A 200 13.16 18.00 -26.15
C ALA A 200 12.82 17.53 -27.59
N PRO A 201 13.13 18.30 -28.65
CA PRO A 201 13.00 17.83 -30.03
C PRO A 201 13.84 16.56 -30.24
N GLY A 202 13.21 15.44 -30.61
CA GLY A 202 13.85 14.12 -30.72
C GLY A 202 13.70 13.21 -29.49
N PHE A 203 12.97 13.65 -28.47
CA PHE A 203 12.65 12.84 -27.30
C PHE A 203 11.72 11.66 -27.65
N VAL A 204 12.15 10.45 -27.28
CA VAL A 204 11.33 9.24 -27.30
C VAL A 204 10.95 8.93 -25.85
N SER A 205 9.66 8.92 -25.55
CA SER A 205 9.15 8.54 -24.22
C SER A 205 9.70 7.17 -23.83
N PRO A 206 10.30 7.00 -22.64
CA PRO A 206 10.71 5.68 -22.15
C PRO A 206 9.52 4.83 -21.68
N TRP A 207 8.29 5.39 -21.72
CA TRP A 207 7.10 4.75 -21.19
C TRP A 207 6.69 3.47 -21.91
N PRO A 208 6.72 3.36 -23.25
CA PRO A 208 6.40 2.11 -23.93
C PRO A 208 7.32 0.95 -23.48
N GLN A 209 8.61 1.23 -23.26
CA GLN A 209 9.56 0.26 -22.75
C GLN A 209 9.24 -0.12 -21.30
N ILE A 210 8.93 0.87 -20.45
CA ILE A 210 8.51 0.63 -19.05
C ILE A 210 7.23 -0.21 -19.03
N GLN A 211 6.20 0.15 -19.80
CA GLN A 211 4.92 -0.57 -19.84
C GLN A 211 5.08 -2.00 -20.35
N ARG A 212 5.96 -2.25 -21.34
CA ARG A 212 6.29 -3.60 -21.79
C ARG A 212 7.12 -4.41 -20.79
N ALA A 213 7.92 -3.74 -19.96
CA ALA A 213 8.69 -4.34 -18.88
C ALA A 213 7.82 -4.73 -17.67
N LEU A 214 6.82 -3.93 -17.33
CA LEU A 214 5.94 -4.15 -16.19
C LEU A 214 4.97 -5.33 -16.42
N LEU A 215 4.72 -6.10 -15.35
CA LEU A 215 3.70 -7.15 -15.35
C LEU A 215 2.31 -6.59 -15.05
N VAL A 216 2.25 -5.58 -14.18
CA VAL A 216 0.99 -4.96 -13.78
C VAL A 216 1.15 -3.45 -13.77
N ASP A 217 0.35 -2.75 -14.57
CA ASP A 217 0.26 -1.29 -14.49
C ASP A 217 -0.88 -0.91 -13.53
N VAL A 218 -0.50 -0.54 -12.30
CA VAL A 218 -1.46 -0.11 -11.26
C VAL A 218 -1.46 1.41 -11.21
N PRO A 219 -2.63 2.08 -11.26
CA PRO A 219 -2.71 3.51 -11.07
C PRO A 219 -2.03 3.93 -9.76
N THR A 220 -1.12 4.91 -9.80
CA THR A 220 -0.31 5.33 -8.65
C THR A 220 -1.19 5.65 -7.43
N PHE A 221 -2.28 6.38 -7.63
CA PHE A 221 -3.21 6.69 -6.55
C PHE A 221 -3.83 5.43 -5.93
N GLY A 222 -4.25 4.46 -6.77
CA GLY A 222 -4.78 3.19 -6.31
C GLY A 222 -3.76 2.41 -5.48
N ALA A 223 -2.51 2.32 -5.95
CA ALA A 223 -1.43 1.65 -5.23
C ALA A 223 -1.15 2.29 -3.86
N VAL A 224 -1.10 3.63 -3.79
CA VAL A 224 -0.87 4.36 -2.54
C VAL A 224 -2.04 4.18 -1.57
N LEU A 225 -3.28 4.32 -2.04
CA LEU A 225 -4.47 4.20 -1.20
C LEU A 225 -4.64 2.78 -0.67
N PHE A 226 -4.70 1.78 -1.57
CA PHE A 226 -4.92 0.39 -1.16
C PHE A 226 -3.71 -0.17 -0.41
N GLY A 227 -2.48 0.17 -0.83
CA GLY A 227 -1.26 -0.20 -0.13
C GLY A 227 -1.21 0.39 1.28
N GLY A 228 -1.58 1.65 1.45
CA GLY A 228 -1.66 2.31 2.76
C GLY A 228 -2.72 1.68 3.68
N ILE A 229 -3.94 1.47 3.18
CA ILE A 229 -5.01 0.80 3.95
C ILE A 229 -4.56 -0.60 4.39
N LEU A 230 -4.02 -1.39 3.45
CA LEU A 230 -3.57 -2.75 3.74
C LEU A 230 -2.41 -2.75 4.74
N ALA A 231 -1.47 -1.82 4.63
CA ALA A 231 -0.36 -1.67 5.58
C ALA A 231 -0.87 -1.43 7.00
N VAL A 232 -1.85 -0.54 7.19
CA VAL A 232 -2.45 -0.27 8.50
C VAL A 232 -3.21 -1.47 9.04
N LEU A 233 -4.02 -2.14 8.20
CA LEU A 233 -4.77 -3.33 8.60
C LEU A 233 -3.83 -4.46 9.04
N LEU A 234 -2.78 -4.73 8.26
CA LEU A 234 -1.77 -5.72 8.61
C LEU A 234 -1.06 -5.37 9.90
N PHE A 235 -0.68 -4.10 10.09
CA PHE A 235 -0.08 -3.63 11.34
C PHE A 235 -1.03 -3.80 12.53
N GLY A 236 -2.32 -3.48 12.38
CA GLY A 236 -3.34 -3.73 13.40
C GLY A 236 -3.48 -5.22 13.76
N LEU A 237 -3.48 -6.10 12.74
CA LEU A 237 -3.51 -7.54 12.93
C LEU A 237 -2.28 -8.07 13.68
N THR A 238 -1.12 -7.42 13.58
CA THR A 238 0.06 -7.81 14.38
C THR A 238 -0.22 -7.68 15.88
N ARG A 239 -0.87 -6.60 16.31
CA ARG A 239 -1.19 -6.36 17.73
C ARG A 239 -2.19 -7.39 18.24
N VAL A 240 -3.21 -7.71 17.44
CA VAL A 240 -4.19 -8.75 17.76
C VAL A 240 -3.50 -10.12 17.88
N ALA A 241 -2.62 -10.46 16.95
CA ALA A 241 -1.86 -11.72 16.97
C ALA A 241 -0.90 -11.81 18.17
N GLN A 242 -0.26 -10.71 18.55
CA GLN A 242 0.58 -10.64 19.75
C GLN A 242 -0.23 -10.82 21.04
N ALA A 243 -1.39 -10.15 21.14
CA ALA A 243 -2.28 -10.33 22.27
C ALA A 243 -2.81 -11.77 22.37
N ASP A 244 -3.17 -12.39 21.25
CA ASP A 244 -3.59 -13.80 21.21
C ASP A 244 -2.46 -14.73 21.65
N ALA A 245 -1.22 -14.51 21.17
CA ALA A 245 -0.05 -15.27 21.59
C ALA A 245 0.23 -15.13 23.10
N ALA A 246 0.12 -13.92 23.65
CA ALA A 246 0.26 -13.67 25.07
C ALA A 246 -0.84 -14.37 25.90
N ARG A 247 -2.09 -14.39 25.42
CA ARG A 247 -3.19 -15.14 26.07
C ARG A 247 -2.93 -16.64 26.06
N VAL A 248 -2.49 -17.19 24.92
CA VAL A 248 -2.14 -18.61 24.83
C VAL A 248 -1.02 -18.95 25.80
N ARG A 249 0.01 -18.10 25.92
CA ARG A 249 1.10 -18.31 26.87
C ARG A 249 0.64 -18.23 28.33
N ARG A 250 -0.16 -17.22 28.68
CA ARG A 250 -0.62 -17.00 30.08
C ARG A 250 -1.64 -18.03 30.54
N TYR A 251 -2.56 -18.43 29.67
CA TYR A 251 -3.73 -19.22 30.03
C TYR A 251 -3.73 -20.64 29.43
N GLY A 252 -2.76 -20.94 28.57
CA GLY A 252 -2.50 -22.28 28.03
C GLY A 252 -3.71 -22.91 27.33
N ALA A 253 -3.91 -24.20 27.61
CA ALA A 253 -4.98 -24.99 26.99
C ALA A 253 -6.39 -24.49 27.35
N ALA A 254 -6.58 -23.81 28.49
CA ALA A 254 -7.89 -23.32 28.92
C ALA A 254 -8.43 -22.24 27.97
N TYR A 255 -7.57 -21.33 27.51
CA TYR A 255 -7.93 -20.30 26.54
C TYR A 255 -8.24 -20.92 25.16
N LEU A 256 -7.40 -21.83 24.68
CA LEU A 256 -7.58 -22.49 23.38
C LEU A 256 -8.82 -23.39 23.32
N ALA A 257 -9.25 -23.96 24.44
CA ALA A 257 -10.40 -24.86 24.52
C ALA A 257 -11.75 -24.13 24.46
N ARG A 258 -11.80 -22.81 24.64
CA ARG A 258 -13.03 -22.01 24.76
C ARG A 258 -14.01 -22.19 23.58
N GLY A 259 -13.51 -22.40 22.37
CA GLY A 259 -14.32 -22.59 21.16
C GLY A 259 -14.34 -24.02 20.63
N LEU A 260 -13.78 -24.99 21.36
CA LEU A 260 -13.67 -26.37 20.86
C LEU A 260 -14.88 -27.22 21.32
N PRO A 261 -15.63 -27.81 20.37
CA PRO A 261 -16.76 -28.67 20.71
C PRO A 261 -16.28 -29.99 21.34
N GLY A 262 -17.12 -30.57 22.19
CA GLY A 262 -16.90 -31.89 22.81
C GLY A 262 -16.83 -31.86 24.33
N LYS A 263 -16.92 -33.05 24.93
CA LYS A 263 -16.79 -33.28 26.39
C LYS A 263 -15.34 -33.66 26.74
N GLY A 264 -14.87 -33.28 27.93
CA GLY A 264 -13.52 -33.59 28.43
C GLY A 264 -12.70 -32.36 28.85
N SER A 265 -11.52 -32.61 29.43
CA SER A 265 -10.60 -31.55 29.87
C SER A 265 -10.13 -30.67 28.70
N ALA A 266 -9.77 -29.42 29.02
CA ALA A 266 -9.26 -28.46 28.04
C ALA A 266 -8.05 -29.02 27.26
N GLU A 267 -7.13 -29.70 27.96
CA GLU A 267 -5.96 -30.35 27.37
C GLU A 267 -6.34 -31.43 26.35
N LYS A 268 -7.29 -32.31 26.68
CA LYS A 268 -7.72 -33.38 25.76
C LYS A 268 -8.33 -32.81 24.49
N LYS A 269 -9.10 -31.72 24.61
CA LYS A 269 -9.68 -31.00 23.46
C LYS A 269 -8.59 -30.37 22.58
N VAL A 270 -7.63 -29.68 23.20
CA VAL A 270 -6.53 -29.02 22.49
C VAL A 270 -5.63 -30.05 21.81
N ASN A 271 -5.27 -31.15 22.48
CA ASN A 271 -4.45 -32.22 21.92
C ASN A 271 -5.12 -32.91 20.73
N ARG A 272 -6.43 -33.19 20.82
CA ARG A 272 -7.20 -33.72 19.67
C ARG A 272 -7.17 -32.74 18.49
N ARG A 273 -7.32 -31.44 18.75
CA ARG A 273 -7.26 -30.42 17.70
C ARG A 273 -5.86 -30.30 17.10
N LEU A 274 -4.81 -30.34 17.92
CA LEU A 274 -3.42 -30.31 17.47
C LEU A 274 -3.11 -31.53 16.58
N ALA A 275 -3.55 -32.73 16.96
CA ALA A 275 -3.41 -33.94 16.14
C ALA A 275 -4.09 -33.79 14.77
N ALA A 276 -5.32 -33.24 14.73
CA ALA A 276 -6.01 -32.98 13.47
C ALA A 276 -5.26 -31.95 12.59
N ILE A 277 -4.68 -30.90 13.19
CA ILE A 277 -3.87 -29.92 12.46
C ILE A 277 -2.55 -30.56 11.99
N ALA A 278 -1.95 -31.45 12.77
CA ALA A 278 -0.74 -32.17 12.42
C ALA A 278 -0.94 -33.06 11.18
N ALA A 279 -2.11 -33.71 11.05
CA ALA A 279 -2.43 -34.54 9.89
C ALA A 279 -2.40 -33.75 8.56
N VAL A 280 -2.78 -32.46 8.58
CA VAL A 280 -2.79 -31.59 7.39
C VAL A 280 -1.51 -30.76 7.25
N HIS A 281 -0.57 -30.88 8.20
CA HIS A 281 0.64 -30.04 8.27
C HIS A 281 1.51 -30.14 7.01
N ARG A 282 1.76 -31.37 6.52
CA ARG A 282 2.61 -31.61 5.35
C ARG A 282 2.03 -30.94 4.10
N ARG A 283 0.72 -31.10 3.87
CA ARG A 283 0.01 -30.48 2.75
C ARG A 283 0.09 -28.96 2.82
N ASN A 284 -0.18 -28.36 3.98
CA ASN A 284 -0.13 -26.90 4.13
C ASN A 284 1.27 -26.33 3.92
N ARG A 285 2.31 -27.06 4.32
CA ARG A 285 3.71 -26.65 4.08
C ARG A 285 4.07 -26.71 2.60
N VAL A 286 3.64 -27.75 1.89
CA VAL A 286 3.84 -27.88 0.43
C VAL A 286 3.12 -26.75 -0.31
N VAL A 287 1.86 -26.47 0.05
CA VAL A 287 1.10 -25.36 -0.56
C VAL A 287 1.79 -24.01 -0.30
N ALA A 288 2.25 -23.76 0.92
CA ALA A 288 2.97 -22.53 1.24
C ALA A 288 4.28 -22.41 0.44
N ALA A 289 5.05 -23.49 0.30
CA ALA A 289 6.27 -23.49 -0.51
C ALA A 289 5.97 -23.27 -1.99
N ALA A 290 4.93 -23.91 -2.53
CA ALA A 290 4.49 -23.73 -3.92
C ALA A 290 4.12 -22.28 -4.22
N VAL A 291 3.40 -21.59 -3.33
CA VAL A 291 3.10 -20.15 -3.48
C VAL A 291 4.39 -19.32 -3.51
N GLY A 292 5.33 -19.58 -2.61
CA GLY A 292 6.62 -18.87 -2.60
C GLY A 292 7.44 -19.09 -3.88
N LEU A 293 7.48 -20.32 -4.39
CA LEU A 293 8.14 -20.66 -5.65
C LEU A 293 7.45 -20.01 -6.86
N ALA A 294 6.12 -19.96 -6.88
CA ALA A 294 5.37 -19.27 -7.92
C ALA A 294 5.68 -17.77 -7.93
N LEU A 295 5.79 -17.12 -6.76
CA LEU A 295 6.21 -15.72 -6.66
C LEU A 295 7.64 -15.50 -7.18
N LEU A 296 8.58 -16.41 -6.90
CA LEU A 296 9.94 -16.34 -7.45
C LEU A 296 9.95 -16.51 -8.97
N ALA A 297 9.15 -17.43 -9.51
CA ALA A 297 9.04 -17.62 -10.95
C ALA A 297 8.49 -16.36 -11.63
N LEU A 298 7.46 -15.73 -11.04
CA LEU A 298 6.94 -14.45 -11.52
C LEU A 298 7.98 -13.32 -11.44
N ALA A 299 8.76 -13.26 -10.35
CA ALA A 299 9.84 -12.29 -10.22
C ALA A 299 10.92 -12.49 -11.30
N ALA A 300 11.34 -13.73 -11.57
CA ALA A 300 12.29 -14.06 -12.61
C ALA A 300 11.75 -13.68 -14.01
N TRP A 301 10.47 -13.96 -14.26
CA TRP A 301 9.81 -13.57 -15.52
C TRP A 301 9.74 -12.05 -15.69
N ALA A 302 9.37 -11.31 -14.64
CA ALA A 302 9.41 -9.85 -14.64
C ALA A 302 10.82 -9.34 -14.95
N GLY A 303 11.84 -9.93 -14.32
CA GLY A 303 13.24 -9.58 -14.55
C GLY A 303 13.69 -9.81 -15.99
N ALA A 304 13.27 -10.93 -16.61
CA ALA A 304 13.56 -11.21 -18.01
C ALA A 304 12.89 -10.21 -18.96
N ARG A 305 11.62 -9.82 -18.68
CA ARG A 305 10.93 -8.77 -19.46
C ARG A 305 11.62 -7.41 -19.32
N ALA A 306 11.97 -7.02 -18.09
CA ALA A 306 12.69 -5.78 -17.86
C ALA A 306 14.04 -5.78 -18.59
N ALA A 307 14.82 -6.86 -18.52
CA ALA A 307 16.10 -6.97 -19.21
C ALA A 307 15.98 -6.89 -20.74
N ALA A 308 14.87 -7.36 -21.31
CA ALA A 308 14.63 -7.29 -22.76
C ALA A 308 14.23 -5.88 -23.24
N GLU A 309 13.65 -5.06 -22.36
CA GLU A 309 13.08 -3.75 -22.74
C GLU A 309 13.93 -2.56 -22.28
N ILE A 310 14.82 -2.73 -21.29
CA ILE A 310 15.69 -1.65 -20.80
C ILE A 310 16.71 -1.24 -21.89
N PRO A 311 16.72 0.03 -22.33
CA PRO A 311 17.76 0.55 -23.22
C PRO A 311 19.15 0.50 -22.56
N ALA A 312 20.21 0.27 -23.35
CA ALA A 312 21.58 0.20 -22.85
C ALA A 312 22.03 1.47 -22.11
N ASP A 313 21.55 2.64 -22.58
CA ASP A 313 21.89 3.96 -22.02
C ASP A 313 20.74 4.55 -21.17
N ALA A 314 19.86 3.69 -20.64
CA ALA A 314 18.71 4.15 -19.86
C ALA A 314 19.14 4.84 -18.56
N PRO A 315 18.54 5.99 -18.21
CA PRO A 315 18.82 6.65 -16.93
C PRO A 315 18.35 5.77 -15.76
N LEU A 316 19.00 5.91 -14.60
CA LEU A 316 18.73 5.09 -13.41
C LEU A 316 17.24 5.06 -13.02
N ALA A 317 16.53 6.18 -13.18
CA ALA A 317 15.10 6.25 -12.87
C ALA A 317 14.25 5.31 -13.76
N VAL A 318 14.58 5.21 -15.05
CA VAL A 318 13.92 4.30 -16.00
C VAL A 318 14.27 2.85 -15.67
N VAL A 319 15.53 2.56 -15.35
CA VAL A 319 15.96 1.21 -14.94
C VAL A 319 15.20 0.77 -13.67
N LEU A 320 15.10 1.64 -12.66
CA LEU A 320 14.37 1.35 -11.43
C LEU A 320 12.86 1.16 -11.68
N ALA A 321 12.27 1.95 -12.58
CA ALA A 321 10.86 1.79 -12.96
C ALA A 321 10.62 0.44 -13.67
N CYS A 322 11.48 0.04 -14.61
CA CYS A 322 11.40 -1.25 -15.29
C CYS A 322 11.59 -2.43 -14.34
N LEU A 323 12.47 -2.32 -13.34
CA LEU A 323 12.76 -3.40 -12.37
C LEU A 323 11.79 -3.47 -11.19
N ARG A 324 10.83 -2.55 -11.10
CA ARG A 324 9.91 -2.43 -9.95
C ARG A 324 9.23 -3.75 -9.60
N ASP A 325 8.58 -4.40 -10.56
CA ASP A 325 7.80 -5.60 -10.31
C ASP A 325 8.70 -6.79 -9.92
N THR A 326 9.88 -6.90 -10.53
CA THR A 326 10.91 -7.87 -10.17
C THR A 326 11.31 -7.74 -8.71
N VAL A 327 11.64 -6.52 -8.27
CA VAL A 327 12.08 -6.25 -6.89
C VAL A 327 10.94 -6.52 -5.91
N LEU A 328 9.73 -6.00 -6.17
CA LEU A 328 8.59 -6.18 -5.27
C LEU A 328 8.20 -7.65 -5.12
N LEU A 329 8.17 -8.41 -6.22
CA LEU A 329 7.85 -9.84 -6.20
C LEU A 329 8.95 -10.67 -5.53
N ALA A 330 10.23 -10.37 -5.79
CA ALA A 330 11.35 -11.06 -5.14
C ALA A 330 11.34 -10.84 -3.62
N LEU A 331 11.10 -9.59 -3.17
CA LEU A 331 10.94 -9.27 -1.75
C LEU A 331 9.75 -9.99 -1.13
N LEU A 332 8.60 -10.02 -1.82
CA LEU A 332 7.41 -10.71 -1.34
C LEU A 332 7.65 -12.22 -1.23
N ALA A 333 8.36 -12.81 -2.19
CA ALA A 333 8.71 -14.23 -2.19
C ALA A 333 9.68 -14.57 -1.05
N ALA A 334 10.73 -13.76 -0.86
CA ALA A 334 11.69 -13.92 0.23
C ALA A 334 11.01 -13.82 1.60
N LEU A 335 10.13 -12.82 1.77
CA LEU A 335 9.31 -12.66 2.96
C LEU A 335 8.42 -13.88 3.18
N TRP A 336 7.71 -14.32 2.14
CA TRP A 336 6.80 -15.46 2.23
C TRP A 336 7.53 -16.73 2.65
N LEU A 337 8.63 -17.08 1.96
CA LEU A 337 9.43 -18.27 2.21
C LEU A 337 10.14 -18.21 3.58
N GLY A 338 10.71 -17.06 3.94
CA GLY A 338 11.41 -16.85 5.21
C GLY A 338 10.49 -16.90 6.44
N THR A 339 9.20 -16.61 6.26
CA THR A 339 8.21 -16.55 7.35
C THR A 339 7.17 -17.68 7.31
N VAL A 340 7.41 -18.73 6.52
CA VAL A 340 6.53 -19.92 6.55
C VAL A 340 6.58 -20.53 7.95
N GLU A 341 5.43 -20.49 8.63
CA GLU A 341 5.20 -21.13 9.90
C GLU A 341 3.82 -21.76 9.88
N THR A 342 3.78 -23.04 10.23
CA THR A 342 2.50 -23.75 10.28
C THR A 342 1.81 -23.50 11.61
N ARG A 343 0.47 -23.51 11.59
CA ARG A 343 -0.34 -23.37 12.81
C ARG A 343 0.03 -24.39 13.89
N HIS A 344 0.40 -25.61 13.50
CA HIS A 344 0.84 -26.66 14.43
C HIS A 344 2.14 -26.29 15.15
N GLN A 345 3.18 -25.89 14.42
CA GLN A 345 4.47 -25.48 15.01
C GLN A 345 4.28 -24.29 15.95
N ARG A 346 3.51 -23.29 15.54
CA ARG A 346 3.23 -22.10 16.34
C ARG A 346 2.56 -22.44 17.67
N LEU A 347 1.46 -23.21 17.62
CA LEU A 347 0.73 -23.58 18.83
C LEU A 347 1.56 -24.48 19.75
N ARG A 348 2.37 -25.40 19.18
CA ARG A 348 3.26 -26.25 19.96
C ARG A 348 4.35 -25.43 20.66
N ALA A 349 4.95 -24.45 19.98
CA ALA A 349 5.95 -23.57 20.58
C ALA A 349 5.34 -22.74 21.72
N LEU A 350 4.17 -22.13 21.51
CA LEU A 350 3.48 -21.34 22.53
C LEU A 350 3.01 -22.15 23.75
N LEU A 351 2.76 -23.45 23.58
CA LEU A 351 2.35 -24.35 24.67
C LEU A 351 3.53 -25.07 25.36
N ALA A 352 4.70 -25.14 24.72
CA ALA A 352 5.89 -25.80 25.27
C ALA A 352 6.61 -24.94 26.33
N GLU A 353 6.40 -23.62 26.32
CA GLU A 353 6.95 -22.66 27.29
C GLU A 353 5.81 -22.00 28.09
N PRO A 354 5.15 -22.69 29.06
CA PRO A 354 5.54 -22.47 30.47
C PRO A 354 5.06 -23.55 31.47
N SER A 355 5.98 -24.34 32.03
CA SER A 355 5.72 -25.16 33.23
C SER A 355 6.62 -24.81 34.43
N ALA A 356 7.59 -23.90 34.25
CA ALA A 356 8.62 -23.65 35.28
C ALA A 356 8.21 -22.62 36.35
N THR A 357 7.30 -21.69 36.05
CA THR A 357 6.97 -20.58 36.98
C THR A 357 5.80 -20.85 37.92
N THR A 358 4.89 -21.78 37.60
CA THR A 358 3.71 -22.05 38.44
C THR A 358 4.01 -22.96 39.63
N SER A 359 5.09 -23.76 39.57
CA SER A 359 5.48 -24.67 40.68
C SER A 359 6.32 -23.98 41.77
N ALA A 360 6.94 -22.84 41.50
CA ALA A 360 7.78 -22.14 42.49
C ALA A 360 6.98 -21.34 43.53
N SER A 361 5.70 -21.05 43.30
CA SER A 361 4.86 -20.24 44.19
C SER A 361 4.03 -21.06 45.19
N LYS A 362 4.05 -22.40 45.13
CA LYS A 362 3.27 -23.26 46.04
C LYS A 362 4.10 -23.94 47.14
N GLY A 363 5.37 -23.57 47.31
CA GLY A 363 6.33 -24.30 48.15
C GLY A 363 6.77 -23.64 49.47
N THR A 364 6.24 -22.48 49.88
CA THR A 364 6.79 -21.74 51.05
C THR A 364 5.77 -21.28 52.10
N GLU A 365 4.53 -21.76 52.07
CA GLU A 365 3.57 -21.57 53.18
C GLU A 365 3.37 -22.89 53.94
N GLY A 366 4.38 -23.27 54.72
CA GLY A 366 4.36 -24.47 55.56
C GLY A 366 5.43 -24.45 56.65
N GLY A 367 5.63 -23.29 57.28
CA GLY A 367 6.58 -23.10 58.38
C GLY A 367 5.87 -22.95 59.72
N VAL A 368 5.74 -24.08 60.42
CA VAL A 368 5.75 -24.32 61.88
C VAL A 368 5.68 -23.09 62.81
N LEU A 369 4.65 -23.04 63.65
CA LEU A 369 4.62 -22.29 64.92
C LEU A 369 4.93 -23.26 66.07
N PRO A 370 5.92 -22.99 66.94
CA PRO A 370 6.10 -23.69 68.20
C PRO A 370 5.23 -23.04 69.29
N SER A 371 4.57 -23.87 70.09
CA SER A 371 4.02 -23.52 71.41
C SER A 371 4.38 -24.61 72.40
#